data_AF-G0HYM5-F1
#
_entry.id   AF-G0HYM5-F1
#
_cell.length_a   1.000
_cell.length_b   1.000
_cell.length_c   1.000
_cell.angle_alpha   90.00
_cell.angle_beta   90.00
_cell.angle_gamma   90.00
#
_symmetry.space_group_name_H-M   'P 1'
#
loop_
_entity.id
_entity.type
_entity.pdbx_description
1 polymer ?
#
loop_
_entity_poly.entity_id
_entity_poly.type
_entity_poly.pdbx_seq_one_letter_code
_entity_poly.pdbx_strand_id
1 'polypeptide(L)'
;MDQVGEIDLPDGQIERKYKHADDFGVTGNNNPENQEAFREAIAEHTVNPNTERIEGRYTRLEGDQSVTHLYNPNTGNNIIIDDGEFLTGFKLTQGQRTNMRNTGVIGGG
;
A
#
# COMPACT_ATOMS: atom_id res chain seq x y z
N MET A 1 -9.20 -14.22 -6.92
CA MET A 1 -8.54 -13.77 -5.68
C MET A 1 -7.11 -14.18 -5.86
N ASP A 2 -6.36 -13.30 -6.50
CA ASP A 2 -4.95 -13.50 -6.78
C ASP A 2 -4.20 -13.08 -5.52
N GLN A 3 -3.81 -14.08 -4.73
CA GLN A 3 -3.03 -13.85 -3.52
C GLN A 3 -1.56 -13.78 -3.88
N VAL A 4 -0.84 -12.79 -3.34
CA VAL A 4 0.61 -12.78 -3.38
C VAL A 4 1.14 -12.59 -1.97
N GLY A 5 1.66 -13.67 -1.39
CA GLY A 5 1.93 -13.75 0.05
C GLY A 5 0.64 -13.92 0.88
N GLU A 6 0.56 -13.29 2.05
CA GLU A 6 -0.59 -13.31 2.96
C GLU A 6 -1.66 -12.24 2.65
N ILE A 7 -1.55 -11.52 1.53
CA ILE A 7 -2.43 -10.38 1.19
C ILE A 7 -3.32 -10.75 0.01
N ASP A 8 -4.61 -10.46 0.12
CA ASP A 8 -5.54 -10.53 -1.01
C ASP A 8 -5.43 -9.26 -1.87
N LEU A 9 -5.26 -9.46 -3.19
CA LEU A 9 -5.12 -8.40 -4.19
C LEU A 9 -6.29 -8.46 -5.20
N PRO A 10 -7.49 -7.94 -4.85
CA PRO A 10 -8.63 -7.99 -5.76
C PRO A 10 -8.33 -7.23 -7.06
N ASP A 11 -8.63 -7.84 -8.21
CA ASP A 11 -8.35 -7.26 -9.54
C ASP A 11 -8.91 -5.86 -9.71
N GLY A 12 -10.19 -5.67 -9.33
CA GLY A 12 -10.83 -4.36 -9.40
C GLY A 12 -10.16 -3.33 -8.50
N GLN A 13 -9.54 -3.75 -7.41
CA GLN A 13 -8.79 -2.84 -6.54
C GLN A 13 -7.42 -2.51 -7.12
N ILE A 14 -6.69 -3.49 -7.66
CA ILE A 14 -5.43 -3.27 -8.38
C ILE A 14 -5.64 -2.30 -9.54
N GLU A 15 -6.66 -2.53 -10.37
CA GLU A 15 -7.00 -1.63 -11.49
C GLU A 15 -7.29 -0.20 -11.00
N ARG A 16 -8.08 -0.04 -9.94
CA ARG A 16 -8.45 1.28 -9.39
C ARG A 16 -7.27 2.01 -8.74
N LYS A 17 -6.31 1.29 -8.18
CA LYS A 17 -5.14 1.84 -7.48
C LYS A 17 -3.90 1.91 -8.34
N TYR A 18 -3.94 1.41 -9.58
CA TYR A 18 -2.84 1.47 -10.55
C TYR A 18 -2.29 2.90 -10.78
N LYS A 19 -3.09 3.94 -10.53
CA LYS A 19 -2.61 5.33 -10.51
C LYS A 19 -1.46 5.62 -9.52
N HIS A 20 -1.16 4.70 -8.60
CA HIS A 20 -0.03 4.76 -7.67
C HIS A 20 1.12 3.82 -8.07
N ALA A 21 1.01 3.09 -9.18
CA ALA A 21 2.01 2.11 -9.62
C ALA A 21 3.41 2.74 -9.82
N ASP A 22 3.46 4.00 -10.27
CA ASP A 22 4.69 4.77 -10.44
C ASP A 22 5.48 4.93 -9.13
N ASP A 23 4.79 5.03 -7.97
CA ASP A 23 5.47 5.09 -6.66
C ASP A 23 6.26 3.82 -6.37
N PHE A 24 5.84 2.70 -6.95
CA PHE A 24 6.45 1.37 -6.84
C PHE A 24 7.34 1.03 -8.04
N GLY A 25 7.62 1.99 -8.93
CA GLY A 25 8.50 1.82 -10.07
C GLY A 25 7.87 1.14 -11.29
N VAL A 26 6.55 0.92 -11.27
CA VAL A 26 5.81 0.37 -12.41
C VAL A 26 5.23 1.52 -13.22
N THR A 27 5.87 1.80 -14.35
CA THR A 27 5.53 2.94 -15.21
C THR A 27 4.78 2.50 -16.46
N GLY A 28 3.86 3.32 -16.95
CA GLY A 28 3.14 3.09 -18.21
C GLY A 28 1.63 2.99 -18.02
N ASN A 29 0.93 2.65 -19.10
CA ASN A 29 -0.53 2.65 -19.12
C ASN A 29 -1.12 1.51 -18.27
N ASN A 30 -2.31 1.74 -17.72
CA ASN A 30 -3.07 0.70 -17.02
C ASN A 30 -3.53 -0.37 -18.03
N ASN A 31 -2.82 -1.49 -18.08
CA ASN A 31 -3.10 -2.64 -18.92
C ASN A 31 -2.79 -3.93 -18.13
N PRO A 32 -3.22 -5.11 -18.60
CA PRO A 32 -3.04 -6.35 -17.84
C PRO A 32 -1.59 -6.65 -17.46
N GLU A 33 -0.63 -6.41 -18.35
CA GLU A 33 0.80 -6.65 -18.10
C GLU A 33 1.33 -5.76 -16.96
N ASN A 34 1.05 -4.46 -17.01
CA ASN A 34 1.48 -3.54 -15.97
C ASN A 34 0.72 -3.72 -14.65
N GLN A 35 -0.54 -4.16 -14.70
CA GLN A 35 -1.26 -4.52 -13.48
C GLN A 35 -0.62 -5.74 -12.81
N GLU A 36 -0.15 -6.72 -13.58
CA GLU A 36 0.60 -7.87 -13.05
C GLU A 36 1.91 -7.39 -12.40
N ALA A 37 2.69 -6.55 -13.09
CA ALA A 37 3.90 -5.95 -12.52
C ALA A 37 3.61 -5.15 -11.24
N PHE A 38 2.45 -4.47 -11.15
CA PHE A 38 2.05 -3.77 -9.93
C PHE A 38 1.72 -4.73 -8.78
N ARG A 39 1.10 -5.90 -9.06
CA ARG A 39 0.89 -6.95 -8.05
C ARG A 39 2.22 -7.51 -7.55
N GLU A 40 3.17 -7.76 -8.45
CA GLU A 40 4.51 -8.21 -8.09
C GLU A 40 5.22 -7.18 -7.20
N ALA A 41 5.16 -5.89 -7.56
CA ALA A 41 5.77 -4.83 -6.76
C ALA A 41 5.14 -4.71 -5.35
N ILE A 42 3.83 -4.91 -5.22
CA ILE A 42 3.13 -4.98 -3.92
C ILE A 42 3.62 -6.19 -3.10
N ALA A 43 3.78 -7.34 -3.75
CA ALA A 43 4.24 -8.55 -3.09
C ALA A 43 5.69 -8.42 -2.61
N GLU A 44 6.59 -7.94 -3.47
CA GLU A 44 7.99 -7.68 -3.14
C GLU A 44 8.11 -6.69 -1.99
N HIS A 45 7.29 -5.63 -1.99
CA HIS A 45 7.23 -4.67 -0.89
C HIS A 45 6.82 -5.35 0.42
N THR A 46 5.85 -6.25 0.37
CA THR A 46 5.31 -6.95 1.55
C THR A 46 6.32 -7.90 2.20
N VAL A 47 7.10 -8.62 1.39
CA VAL A 47 8.08 -9.59 1.88
C VAL A 47 9.46 -8.97 2.12
N ASN A 48 9.65 -7.69 1.83
CA ASN A 48 10.92 -7.01 2.05
C ASN A 48 11.25 -6.96 3.55
N PRO A 49 12.46 -7.36 3.98
CA PRO A 49 12.82 -7.42 5.40
C PRO A 49 12.88 -6.05 6.09
N ASN A 50 12.91 -4.95 5.33
CA ASN A 50 12.84 -3.60 5.87
C ASN A 50 11.41 -3.06 5.94
N THR A 51 10.42 -3.78 5.44
CA THR A 51 9.03 -3.37 5.52
C THR A 51 8.50 -3.63 6.93
N GLU A 52 8.14 -2.54 7.60
CA GLU A 52 7.63 -2.51 8.95
C GLU A 52 6.11 -2.63 8.93
N ARG A 53 5.56 -3.50 9.79
CA ARG A 53 4.13 -3.63 10.00
C ARG A 53 3.71 -2.74 11.17
N ILE A 54 2.86 -1.75 10.91
CA ILE A 54 2.43 -0.75 11.88
C ILE A 54 0.90 -0.74 11.91
N GLU A 55 0.31 -0.99 13.08
CA GLU A 55 -1.13 -0.82 13.27
C GLU A 55 -1.48 0.67 13.35
N GLY A 56 -2.54 1.07 12.65
CA GLY A 56 -2.84 2.48 12.48
C GLY A 56 -4.24 2.75 11.96
N ARG A 57 -4.44 3.96 11.45
CA ARG A 57 -5.70 4.41 10.87
C ARG A 57 -5.46 5.16 9.57
N TYR A 58 -6.37 4.97 8.64
CA TYR A 58 -6.39 5.71 7.39
C TYR A 58 -7.60 6.65 7.36
N THR A 59 -7.36 7.96 7.39
CA THR A 59 -8.45 8.96 7.58
C THR A 59 -9.44 9.06 6.40
N ARG A 60 -9.21 8.31 5.31
CA ARG A 60 -10.14 8.19 4.18
C ARG A 60 -11.18 7.08 4.39
N LEU A 61 -11.00 6.23 5.40
CA LEU A 61 -12.00 5.28 5.84
C LEU A 61 -12.94 5.98 6.82
N GLU A 62 -14.18 5.50 6.89
CA GLU A 62 -15.16 6.04 7.83
C GLU A 62 -14.92 5.52 9.25
N GLY A 63 -15.10 6.39 10.24
CA GLY A 63 -14.98 6.04 11.65
C GLY A 63 -13.55 5.73 12.12
N ASP A 64 -13.46 4.84 13.10
CA ASP A 64 -12.21 4.44 13.78
C ASP A 64 -11.62 3.15 13.22
N GLN A 65 -11.88 2.84 11.94
CA GLN A 65 -11.42 1.61 11.30
C GLN A 65 -9.89 1.51 11.38
N SER A 66 -9.44 0.40 11.95
CA SER A 66 -8.02 0.10 12.12
C SER A 66 -7.50 -0.59 10.87
N VAL A 67 -6.31 -0.21 10.44
CA VAL A 67 -5.64 -0.76 9.27
C VAL A 67 -4.23 -1.16 9.63
N THR A 68 -3.65 -2.02 8.81
CA THR A 68 -2.21 -2.29 8.85
C THR A 68 -1.50 -1.45 7.80
N HIS A 69 -0.49 -0.71 8.22
CA HIS A 69 0.49 -0.07 7.34
C HIS A 69 1.70 -0.98 7.17
N LEU A 70 2.01 -1.35 5.93
CA LEU A 70 3.27 -1.95 5.55
C LEU A 70 4.16 -0.86 5.00
N TYR A 71 4.99 -0.29 5.86
CA TYR A 71 5.83 0.86 5.52
C TYR A 71 7.27 0.43 5.30
N ASN A 72 7.87 0.85 4.19
CA ASN A 72 9.30 0.64 3.95
C ASN A 72 10.06 1.97 4.08
N PRO A 73 10.94 2.15 5.07
CA PRO A 73 11.66 3.39 5.29
C PRO A 73 12.70 3.69 4.20
N ASN A 74 13.19 2.68 3.47
CA ASN A 74 14.20 2.86 2.43
C ASN A 74 13.60 3.49 1.16
N THR A 75 12.41 3.04 0.75
CA THR A 75 11.70 3.61 -0.40
C THR A 75 10.81 4.79 0.00
N GLY A 76 10.33 4.78 1.24
CA GLY A 76 9.29 5.67 1.74
C GLY A 76 7.88 5.26 1.31
N ASN A 77 7.73 4.09 0.70
CA ASN A 77 6.45 3.57 0.24
C ASN A 77 5.68 2.93 1.38
N ASN A 78 4.37 3.01 1.29
CA ASN A 78 3.45 2.44 2.25
C ASN A 78 2.32 1.71 1.54
N ILE A 79 1.99 0.52 2.02
CA ILE A 79 0.80 -0.22 1.62
C ILE A 79 -0.17 -0.25 2.81
N ILE A 80 -1.44 0.03 2.55
CA ILE A 80 -2.51 0.01 3.54
C ILE A 80 -3.34 -1.25 3.30
N ILE A 81 -3.49 -2.05 4.35
CA ILE A 81 -4.23 -3.31 4.35
C ILE A 81 -5.36 -3.22 5.36
N ASP A 82 -6.51 -3.75 4.98
CA ASP A 82 -7.67 -3.92 5.84
C ASP A 82 -8.08 -5.39 5.84
N ASP A 83 -8.04 -6.02 7.01
CA ASP A 83 -8.35 -7.46 7.17
C ASP A 83 -7.67 -8.40 6.16
N GLY A 84 -6.40 -8.11 5.83
CA GLY A 84 -5.63 -8.89 4.85
C GLY A 84 -5.87 -8.52 3.39
N GLU A 85 -6.82 -7.64 3.09
CA GLU A 85 -7.09 -7.12 1.74
C GLU A 85 -6.33 -5.82 1.48
N PHE A 86 -5.73 -5.72 0.29
CA PHE A 86 -5.09 -4.49 -0.17
C PHE A 86 -6.10 -3.35 -0.36
N LEU A 87 -5.98 -2.27 0.41
CA LEU A 87 -6.79 -1.07 0.21
C LEU A 87 -6.15 -0.10 -0.79
N THR A 88 -4.89 0.26 -0.58
CA THR A 88 -4.16 1.23 -1.42
C THR A 88 -2.67 1.21 -1.06
N GLY A 89 -1.82 1.76 -1.92
CA GLY A 89 -0.43 2.03 -1.58
C GLY A 89 0.05 3.30 -2.27
N PHE A 90 1.00 4.01 -1.66
CA PHE A 90 1.63 5.20 -2.22
C PHE A 90 2.88 5.59 -1.40
N LYS A 91 3.71 6.45 -1.97
CA LYS A 91 4.87 7.02 -1.28
C LYS A 91 4.44 8.06 -0.25
N LEU A 92 4.83 7.88 1.01
CA LEU A 92 4.49 8.85 2.06
C LEU A 92 5.32 10.12 1.95
N THR A 93 4.66 11.27 2.11
CA THR A 93 5.30 12.56 2.35
C THR A 93 5.99 12.58 3.73
N GLN A 94 6.89 13.53 3.95
CA GLN A 94 7.56 13.69 5.25
C GLN A 94 6.56 13.89 6.40
N GLY A 95 5.50 14.69 6.19
CA GLY A 95 4.45 14.90 7.18
C GLY A 95 3.69 13.62 7.53
N GLN A 96 3.32 12.81 6.52
CA GLN A 96 2.67 11.51 6.75
C GLN A 96 3.59 10.53 7.49
N ARG A 97 4.89 10.50 7.18
CA ARG A 97 5.86 9.66 7.91
C ARG A 97 5.94 10.04 9.39
N THR A 98 5.97 11.35 9.68
CA THR A 98 5.96 11.85 11.06
C THR A 98 4.66 11.46 11.78
N ASN A 99 3.50 11.66 11.14
CA ASN A 99 2.22 11.29 11.73
C ASN A 99 2.12 9.78 11.98
N MET A 100 2.49 8.95 11.01
CA MET A 100 2.50 7.50 11.17
C MET A 100 3.38 7.05 12.33
N ARG A 101 4.59 7.61 12.48
CA ARG A 101 5.48 7.26 13.61
C ARG A 101 4.96 7.73 14.97
N ASN A 102 4.28 8.87 15.01
CA ASN A 102 3.82 9.46 16.27
C ASN A 102 2.45 8.94 16.72
N THR A 103 1.55 8.68 15.78
CA THR A 103 0.14 8.38 16.06
C THR A 103 -0.40 7.17 15.30
N GLY A 104 0.33 6.62 14.33
CA GLY A 104 -0.18 5.58 13.44
C GLY A 104 -1.26 6.06 12.47
N VAL A 105 -1.58 7.37 12.43
CA VAL A 105 -2.67 7.91 11.61
C VAL A 105 -2.11 8.59 10.37
N ILE A 106 -2.56 8.18 9.19
CA ILE A 106 -2.21 8.84 7.92
C ILE A 106 -3.45 9.24 7.11
N GLY A 107 -3.32 10.33 6.36
CA GLY A 107 -4.29 10.76 5.36
C GLY A 107 -3.97 10.25 3.95
N GLY A 108 -4.80 10.62 2.98
CA GLY A 108 -4.62 10.23 1.58
C GLY A 108 -3.33 10.76 0.93
N GLY A 109 -2.79 9.99 0.00
CA GLY A 109 -1.76 10.40 -0.97
C GLY A 109 -2.35 11.04 -2.21
#